data_AF-A0A2N2ZQK6-F1
#
_entry.id   AF-A0A2N2ZQK6-F1
#
_cell.length_a   1.000
_cell.length_b   1.000
_cell.length_c   1.000
_cell.angle_alpha   90.00
_cell.angle_beta   90.00
_cell.angle_gamma   90.00
#
_symmetry.space_group_name_H-M   'P 1'
#
loop_
_entity.id
_entity.type
_entity.pdbx_description
1 polymer ?
#
loop_
_entity_poly.entity_id
_entity_poly.type
_entity_poly.pdbx_seq_one_letter_code
_entity_poly.pdbx_strand_id
1 'polypeptide(L)' 'MYLIATKKSFRKQGIATNLVQQSIHDAFEMGKSNIVLHASKAGENVYKNVGFKKQGTFSIYWKMG' A
#
# COMPACT_ATOMS: atom_id res chain seq x y z
N MET A 1 6.77 -1.95 -1.75
CA MET A 1 5.49 -2.49 -2.27
C MET A 1 4.94 -1.55 -3.32
N TYR A 2 4.49 -2.04 -4.47
CA TYR A 2 4.08 -1.21 -5.61
C TYR A 2 2.78 -1.68 -6.25
N LEU A 3 1.99 -0.73 -6.77
CA LEU A 3 0.83 -0.95 -7.66
C LEU A 3 -0.34 -1.81 -7.11
N ILE A 4 -0.60 -1.75 -5.80
CA ILE A 4 -1.79 -2.40 -5.24
C ILE A 4 -3.06 -1.68 -5.70
N ALA A 5 -3.95 -2.42 -6.35
CA ALA A 5 -5.23 -1.92 -6.82
C ALA A 5 -6.33 -2.98 -6.71
N THR A 6 -7.55 -2.52 -6.43
CA THR A 6 -8.75 -3.36 -6.49
C THR A 6 -9.68 -2.84 -7.58
N LYS A 7 -10.15 -3.75 -8.44
CA LYS A 7 -11.15 -3.47 -9.47
C LYS A 7 -12.37 -2.78 -8.83
N LYS A 8 -12.92 -1.74 -9.48
CA LYS A 8 -13.97 -0.89 -8.90
C LYS A 8 -15.15 -1.69 -8.34
N SER A 9 -15.60 -2.73 -9.06
CA SER A 9 -16.71 -3.60 -8.67
C SER A 9 -16.46 -4.46 -7.43
N PHE A 10 -15.21 -4.56 -6.96
CA PHE A 10 -14.80 -5.36 -5.80
C PHE A 10 -14.27 -4.50 -4.64
N ARG A 11 -14.46 -3.18 -4.69
CA ARG A 11 -14.01 -2.28 -3.62
C ARG A 11 -14.96 -2.35 -2.42
N LYS A 12 -14.49 -1.85 -1.26
CA LYS A 12 -15.22 -1.81 0.02
C LYS A 12 -15.56 -3.20 0.60
N GLN A 13 -14.84 -4.23 0.18
CA GLN A 13 -15.00 -5.61 0.65
C GLN A 13 -13.80 -6.10 1.48
N GLY A 14 -12.92 -5.19 1.94
CA GLY A 14 -11.72 -5.56 2.71
C GLY A 14 -10.57 -6.17 1.90
N ILE A 15 -10.78 -6.51 0.62
CA ILE A 15 -9.78 -7.18 -0.24
C ILE A 15 -8.41 -6.51 -0.23
N ALA A 16 -8.36 -5.17 -0.38
CA ALA A 16 -7.10 -4.44 -0.36
C ALA A 16 -6.37 -4.55 0.98
N THR A 17 -7.10 -4.47 2.09
CA THR A 17 -6.54 -4.60 3.44
C THR A 17 -5.96 -5.99 3.65
N ASN A 18 -6.72 -7.03 3.31
CA ASN A 18 -6.28 -8.43 3.48
C ASN A 18 -5.02 -8.71 2.63
N LEU A 19 -5.00 -8.23 1.37
CA LEU A 19 -3.85 -8.38 0.50
C LEU A 19 -2.59 -7.69 1.08
N VAL A 20 -2.74 -6.48 1.60
CA VAL A 20 -1.62 -5.75 2.21
C VAL A 20 -1.14 -6.45 3.48
N GLN A 21 -2.05 -6.92 4.35
CA GLN A 21 -1.69 -7.67 5.55
C GLN A 21 -0.92 -8.94 5.23
N GLN A 22 -1.38 -9.72 4.26
CA GLN A 22 -0.66 -10.92 3.82
C GLN A 22 0.73 -10.56 3.30
N SER A 23 0.83 -9.52 2.47
CA SER A 23 2.13 -9.07 1.94
C SER A 23 3.09 -8.58 3.03
N ILE A 24 2.57 -7.96 4.11
CA ILE A 24 3.37 -7.56 5.27
C ILE A 24 3.87 -8.81 6.01
N HIS A 25 2.99 -9.77 6.26
CA HIS A 25 3.33 -11.03 6.91
C HIS A 25 4.43 -11.75 6.14
N ASP A 26 4.25 -11.96 4.83
CA ASP A 26 5.24 -12.63 3.98
C ASP A 26 6.60 -11.91 4.01
N ALA A 27 6.60 -10.58 3.99
CA ALA A 27 7.85 -9.81 4.09
C ALA A 27 8.57 -10.03 5.42
N PHE A 28 7.85 -10.11 6.54
CA PHE A 28 8.45 -10.39 7.85
C PHE A 28 8.95 -11.83 7.96
N GLU A 29 8.21 -12.82 7.43
CA GLU A 29 8.66 -14.21 7.35
C GLU A 29 9.96 -14.34 6.53
N MET A 30 10.12 -13.50 5.50
CA MET A 30 11.36 -13.40 4.71
C MET A 30 12.49 -12.62 5.40
N GLY A 31 12.35 -12.26 6.68
CA GLY A 31 13.35 -11.53 7.46
C GLY A 31 13.51 -10.06 7.06
N LYS A 32 12.52 -9.45 6.40
CA LYS A 32 12.58 -8.01 6.08
C LYS A 32 12.23 -7.20 7.30
N SER A 33 13.00 -6.16 7.60
CA SER A 33 12.77 -5.29 8.76
C SER A 33 11.92 -4.06 8.45
N ASN A 34 11.80 -3.70 7.17
CA ASN A 34 11.15 -2.45 6.75
C ASN A 34 10.37 -2.63 5.45
N ILE A 35 9.20 -2.00 5.38
CA ILE A 35 8.35 -1.97 4.18
C ILE A 35 8.01 -0.51 3.89
N VAL A 36 8.27 -0.08 2.66
CA VAL A 36 7.98 1.28 2.19
C VAL A 36 7.13 1.25 0.92
N LEU A 37 6.28 2.25 0.76
CA LEU A 37 5.45 2.46 -0.42
C LEU A 37 5.07 3.93 -0.59
N HIS A 38 4.72 4.31 -1.81
CA HIS A 38 4.05 5.56 -2.11
C HIS A 38 2.54 5.32 -2.20
N ALA A 39 1.78 5.97 -1.32
CA ALA A 39 0.33 5.86 -1.31
C ALA A 39 -0.30 7.00 -2.12
N SER A 40 -1.27 6.65 -2.97
CA SER A 40 -2.21 7.66 -3.48
C SER A 40 -3.15 8.10 -2.36
N LYS A 41 -3.78 9.26 -2.51
CA LYS A 41 -4.73 9.76 -1.51
C LYS A 41 -5.88 8.79 -1.24
N ALA A 42 -6.36 8.10 -2.28
CA ALA A 42 -7.42 7.12 -2.18
C ALA A 42 -7.01 5.83 -1.44
N GLY A 43 -5.73 5.45 -1.51
CA GLY A 43 -5.19 4.25 -0.86
C GLY A 43 -4.66 4.48 0.55
N GLU A 44 -4.46 5.75 0.96
CA GLU A 44 -3.81 6.11 2.23
C GLU A 44 -4.44 5.42 3.46
N ASN A 45 -5.77 5.33 3.51
CA ASN A 45 -6.48 4.71 4.62
C ASN A 45 -6.22 3.21 4.75
N VAL A 46 -6.03 2.49 3.63
CA VAL A 46 -5.72 1.05 3.66
C VAL A 46 -4.40 0.83 4.41
N TYR A 47 -3.38 1.62 4.09
CA TYR A 47 -2.06 1.48 4.67
C TYR A 47 -2.01 1.93 6.14
N LYS A 48 -2.68 3.02 6.48
CA LYS A 48 -2.79 3.46 7.89
C LYS A 48 -3.42 2.40 8.78
N ASN A 49 -4.47 1.74 8.30
CA ASN A 49 -5.19 0.73 9.08
C ASN A 49 -4.36 -0.51 9.39
N VAL A 50 -3.25 -0.74 8.67
CA VAL A 50 -2.35 -1.89 8.87
C VAL A 50 -0.99 -1.50 9.46
N GLY A 51 -0.88 -0.27 9.99
CA GLY A 51 0.28 0.16 10.75
C GLY A 51 1.31 1.01 9.99
N PHE A 52 1.10 1.30 8.70
CA PHE A 52 1.99 2.24 8.01
C PHE A 52 1.84 3.65 8.57
N LYS A 53 2.97 4.34 8.69
CA LYS A 53 3.04 5.76 9.07
C LYS A 53 3.44 6.59 7.85
N LYS A 54 2.87 7.79 7.75
CA LYS A 54 3.23 8.72 6.68
C LYS A 54 4.67 9.19 6.89
N GLN A 55 5.53 8.89 5.92
CA GLN A 55 6.92 9.36 5.88
C GLN A 55 7.09 10.25 4.64
N GLY A 56 7.01 11.57 4.83
CA GLY A 56 7.19 12.54 3.76
C GLY A 56 6.05 12.61 2.73
N THR A 57 6.30 13.36 1.66
CA THR A 57 5.41 13.53 0.51
C THR A 57 6.24 13.63 -0.75
N PHE A 58 5.77 13.02 -1.84
CA PHE A 58 6.47 13.01 -3.12
C PHE A 58 5.59 13.65 -4.19
N SER A 59 6.18 14.55 -4.97
CA SER A 59 5.60 15.01 -6.24
C SER A 59 6.10 14.07 -7.34
N ILE A 60 5.23 13.19 -7.83
CA ILE A 60 5.60 12.22 -8.86
C ILE A 60 5.28 12.82 -10.24
N TYR A 61 6.31 13.13 -11.02
CA TYR A 61 6.18 13.65 -12.39
C TYR A 61 6.30 12.50 -13.40
N TRP A 62 5.25 11.68 -13.52
CA TRP A 62 5.28 10.50 -14.40
C TRP A 62 4.99 10.80 -15.88
N LYS A 63 4.72 12.07 -16.23
CA LYS A 63 4.33 12.52 -17.58
C LYS A 63 5.31 13.54 -18.19
N MET A 64 6.56 13.58 -17.71
CA MET A 64 7.63 14.37 -18.34
C MET A 64 8.30 13.54 -19.44
N GLY A 65 7.51 13.20 -20.45
CA GLY A 65 7.89 12.45 -21.64
C GLY A 65 6.92 12.76 -22.76
#